data_AF-A0A9Q0YB55-F1
#
_entry.id   AF-A0A9Q0YB55-F1
#
_cell.length_a   1.000
_cell.length_b   1.000
_cell.length_c   1.000
_cell.angle_alpha   90.00
_cell.angle_beta   90.00
_cell.angle_gamma   90.00
#
_symmetry.space_group_name_H-M   'P 1'
#
loop_
_entity.id
_entity.type
_entity.pdbx_description
1 polymer ?
#
loop_
_entity_poly.entity_id
_entity_poly.type
_entity_poly.pdbx_seq_one_letter_code
_entity_poly.pdbx_strand_id
1 'polypeptide(L)'
;MSALRTPDGSSGQKAGQMWCLMCPMPLMLGNLFPVNDECWELLLALLDCMDIIFSPVVSRGETLDLEQLIADHHKLFLELFPDQHLKPKHHFMIHYPLAMWLYGPLIHLWMMSFEAFHNFSCRLCHIICNFQNVAKPLAYQNQMLLCYNLMSRKLLWRKQWK
;
A
#
# COMPACT_ATOMS: atom_id res chain seq x y z
N MET A 1 21.78 9.69 4.22
CA MET A 1 22.06 8.27 4.57
C MET A 1 21.99 7.94 6.07
N SER A 2 21.69 8.90 6.97
CA SER A 2 21.57 8.63 8.43
C SER A 2 20.25 7.93 8.82
N ALA A 3 19.13 8.30 8.18
CA ALA A 3 17.80 7.81 8.56
C ALA A 3 17.57 6.29 8.36
N LEU A 4 18.30 5.66 7.44
CA LEU A 4 18.22 4.20 7.19
C LEU A 4 19.01 3.37 8.22
N ARG A 5 19.83 4.01 9.08
CA ARG A 5 20.59 3.32 10.13
C ARG A 5 19.76 3.02 11.36
N THR A 6 18.61 3.69 11.52
CA THR A 6 17.69 3.46 12.63
C THR A 6 16.54 2.59 12.12
N PRO A 7 16.38 1.35 12.62
CA PRO A 7 15.33 0.44 12.12
C PRO A 7 13.90 0.99 12.35
N ASP A 8 13.71 1.82 13.38
CA ASP A 8 12.43 2.47 13.69
C ASP A 8 12.31 3.90 13.11
N GLY A 9 13.33 4.36 12.39
CA GLY A 9 13.34 5.68 11.77
C GLY A 9 12.33 5.77 10.62
N SER A 10 11.74 6.95 10.42
CA SER A 10 10.93 7.17 9.22
C SER A 10 11.82 7.07 7.98
N SER A 11 11.46 6.20 7.03
CA SER A 11 12.18 6.07 5.75
C SER A 11 12.14 7.35 4.89
N GLY A 12 11.25 8.30 5.22
CA GLY A 12 11.01 9.51 4.45
C GLY A 12 10.26 9.26 3.13
N GLN A 13 9.91 8.00 2.84
CA GLN A 13 9.19 7.59 1.63
C GLN A 13 7.70 7.45 1.92
N LYS A 14 6.86 7.82 0.94
CA LYS A 14 5.41 7.55 0.99
C LYS A 14 5.13 6.07 0.74
N ALA A 15 4.00 5.57 1.23
CA ALA A 15 3.59 4.17 1.06
C ALA A 15 3.59 3.73 -0.42
N GLY A 16 3.03 4.54 -1.33
CA GLY A 16 3.03 4.23 -2.76
C GLY A 16 4.43 4.22 -3.40
N GLN A 17 5.37 5.04 -2.91
CA GLN A 17 6.75 5.00 -3.38
C GLN A 17 7.46 3.73 -2.92
N MET A 18 7.21 3.31 -1.68
CA MET A 18 7.74 2.05 -1.15
C MET A 18 7.20 0.86 -1.93
N TRP A 19 5.89 0.80 -2.19
CA TRP A 19 5.30 -0.28 -2.98
C TRP A 19 5.89 -0.37 -4.41
N CYS A 20 6.05 0.79 -5.07
CA CYS A 20 6.67 0.89 -6.39
C CYS A 20 8.13 0.38 -6.40
N LEU A 21 8.84 0.53 -5.29
CA LEU A 21 10.18 -0.02 -5.12
C LEU A 21 10.14 -1.53 -4.86
N MET A 22 9.29 -1.98 -3.93
CA MET A 22 9.30 -3.35 -3.41
C MET A 22 8.75 -4.37 -4.40
N CYS A 23 7.69 -4.05 -5.13
CA CYS A 23 7.05 -4.98 -6.07
C CYS A 23 7.99 -5.50 -7.18
N PRO A 24 8.76 -4.67 -7.91
CA PRO A 24 9.72 -5.16 -8.90
C PRO A 24 11.06 -5.63 -8.30
N MET A 25 11.28 -5.46 -7.00
CA MET A 25 12.58 -5.69 -6.37
C MET A 25 13.10 -7.13 -6.52
N PRO A 26 12.28 -8.18 -6.34
CA PRO A 26 12.72 -9.55 -6.57
C PRO A 26 13.21 -9.79 -7.99
N LEU A 27 12.57 -9.18 -8.98
CA LEU A 27 12.97 -9.28 -10.38
C LEU A 27 14.29 -8.55 -10.66
N MET A 28 14.48 -7.38 -10.05
CA MET A 28 15.66 -6.54 -10.30
C MET A 28 16.91 -7.04 -9.58
N LEU A 29 16.77 -7.54 -8.35
CA LEU A 29 17.89 -7.82 -7.46
C LEU A 29 17.96 -9.29 -7.00
N GLY A 30 16.98 -10.13 -7.35
CA GLY A 30 16.90 -11.49 -6.83
C GLY A 30 18.13 -12.36 -7.12
N ASN A 31 18.85 -12.10 -8.23
CA ASN A 31 20.08 -12.81 -8.57
C ASN A 31 21.31 -12.37 -7.75
N LEU A 32 21.21 -11.30 -6.97
CA LEU A 32 22.29 -10.79 -6.11
C LEU A 32 22.27 -11.43 -4.73
N PHE A 33 21.16 -12.05 -4.34
CA PHE A 33 21.01 -12.67 -3.03
C PHE A 33 21.46 -14.14 -3.06
N PRO A 34 22.12 -14.63 -1.99
CA PRO A 34 22.47 -16.04 -1.87
C PRO A 34 21.23 -16.94 -1.90
N VAL A 35 21.42 -18.17 -2.38
CA VAL A 35 20.39 -19.21 -2.27
C VAL A 35 20.17 -19.52 -0.78
N ASN A 36 18.90 -19.57 -0.35
CA ASN A 36 18.47 -19.78 1.04
C ASN A 36 18.86 -18.66 2.02
N ASP A 37 18.95 -17.40 1.56
CA ASP A 37 19.04 -16.26 2.47
C ASP A 37 17.70 -16.08 3.19
N GLU A 38 17.64 -16.39 4.48
CA GLU A 38 16.40 -16.35 5.25
C GLU A 38 15.79 -14.94 5.35
N CYS A 39 16.61 -13.88 5.33
CA CYS A 39 16.12 -12.50 5.32
C CYS A 39 15.48 -12.14 3.98
N TRP A 40 16.03 -12.69 2.88
CA TRP A 40 15.44 -12.59 1.56
C TRP A 40 14.11 -13.35 1.49
N GLU A 41 14.07 -14.59 1.99
CA GLU A 41 12.84 -15.40 2.05
C GLU A 41 11.75 -14.71 2.88
N LEU A 42 12.11 -14.08 4.00
CA LEU A 42 11.17 -13.27 4.78
C LEU A 42 10.57 -12.12 3.96
N LEU A 43 11.38 -11.45 3.15
CA LEU A 43 10.90 -10.40 2.26
C LEU A 43 9.98 -10.95 1.17
N LEU A 44 10.32 -12.08 0.56
CA LEU A 44 9.48 -12.74 -0.44
C LEU A 44 8.14 -13.16 0.16
N ALA A 45 8.13 -13.78 1.34
CA ALA A 45 6.91 -14.16 2.05
C ALA A 45 6.00 -12.96 2.33
N LEU A 46 6.57 -11.79 2.64
CA LEU A 46 5.81 -10.55 2.77
C LEU A 46 5.21 -10.11 1.44
N LEU A 47 5.96 -10.22 0.34
CA LEU A 47 5.47 -9.86 -1.00
C LEU A 47 4.35 -10.79 -1.46
N ASP A 48 4.44 -12.10 -1.17
CA ASP A 48 3.37 -13.07 -1.45
C ASP A 48 2.08 -12.72 -0.71
N CYS A 49 2.17 -12.30 0.56
CA CYS A 49 1.03 -11.76 1.29
C CYS A 49 0.43 -10.53 0.59
N MET A 50 1.29 -9.60 0.16
CA MET A 50 0.88 -8.35 -0.46
C MET A 50 0.21 -8.56 -1.82
N ASP A 51 0.64 -9.57 -2.59
CA ASP A 51 0.03 -9.91 -3.88
C ASP A 51 -1.44 -10.29 -3.73
N ILE A 52 -1.79 -11.07 -2.70
CA ILE A 52 -3.18 -11.40 -2.39
C ILE A 52 -3.93 -10.17 -1.84
N ILE A 53 -3.33 -9.44 -0.89
CA ILE A 53 -3.95 -8.27 -0.24
C ILE A 53 -4.30 -7.17 -1.25
N PHE A 54 -3.41 -6.92 -2.22
CA PHE A 54 -3.59 -5.89 -3.25
C PHE A 54 -4.33 -6.40 -4.50
N SER A 55 -4.70 -7.67 -4.56
CA SER A 55 -5.44 -8.17 -5.70
C SER A 55 -6.84 -7.53 -5.79
N PRO A 56 -7.28 -7.07 -6.99
CA PRO A 56 -8.60 -6.48 -7.19
C PRO A 56 -9.74 -7.49 -7.10
N VAL A 57 -9.45 -8.77 -7.27
CA VAL A 57 -10.39 -9.89 -7.22
C VAL A 57 -9.74 -11.01 -6.44
N VAL A 58 -10.43 -11.52 -5.42
CA VAL A 58 -9.88 -12.56 -4.56
C VAL A 58 -10.92 -13.65 -4.37
N SER A 59 -10.48 -14.89 -4.56
CA SER A 59 -11.22 -16.10 -4.31
C SER A 59 -11.18 -16.47 -2.83
N ARG A 60 -12.12 -17.34 -2.43
CA ARG A 60 -12.17 -17.87 -1.07
C ARG A 60 -10.94 -18.71 -0.71
N GLY A 61 -10.35 -19.41 -1.68
CA GLY A 61 -9.13 -20.19 -1.49
C GLY A 61 -7.94 -19.30 -1.16
N GLU A 62 -7.73 -18.25 -1.96
CA GLU A 62 -6.64 -17.28 -1.75
C GLU A 62 -6.71 -16.59 -0.38
N THR A 63 -7.92 -16.44 0.18
CA THR A 63 -8.10 -15.87 1.52
C THR A 63 -7.60 -16.82 2.62
N LEU A 64 -7.76 -18.14 2.44
CA LEU A 64 -7.20 -19.15 3.35
C LEU A 64 -5.68 -19.26 3.16
N ASP A 65 -5.21 -19.20 1.92
CA ASP A 65 -3.78 -19.18 1.61
C ASP A 65 -3.09 -17.98 2.27
N LEU A 66 -3.73 -16.81 2.26
CA LEU A 66 -3.25 -15.61 2.95
C LEU A 66 -3.10 -15.81 4.46
N GLU A 67 -4.04 -16.50 5.11
CA GLU A 67 -3.94 -16.79 6.55
C GLU A 67 -2.68 -17.61 6.88
N GLN A 68 -2.40 -18.62 6.06
CA GLN A 68 -1.21 -19.45 6.20
C GLN A 68 0.08 -18.66 5.92
N LEU A 69 0.12 -17.89 4.83
CA LEU A 69 1.28 -17.06 4.47
C LEU A 69 1.63 -16.05 5.58
N ILE A 70 0.62 -15.42 6.20
CA ILE A 70 0.83 -14.49 7.31
C ILE A 70 1.41 -15.21 8.54
N ALA A 71 0.91 -16.41 8.85
CA ALA A 71 1.41 -17.19 9.97
C ALA A 71 2.88 -17.59 9.76
N ASP A 72 3.22 -18.07 8.57
CA ASP A 72 4.58 -18.46 8.21
C ASP A 72 5.54 -17.26 8.20
N HIS A 73 5.12 -16.14 7.63
CA HIS A 73 5.89 -14.89 7.66
C HIS A 73 6.17 -14.41 9.09
N HIS A 74 5.15 -14.38 9.96
CA HIS A 74 5.35 -13.93 11.36
C HIS A 74 6.24 -14.89 12.15
N LYS A 75 6.13 -16.20 11.90
CA LYS A 75 6.98 -17.20 12.52
C LYS A 75 8.44 -16.97 12.11
N LEU A 76 8.72 -16.86 10.82
CA LEU A 76 10.06 -16.61 10.30
C LEU A 76 10.63 -15.28 10.81
N PHE A 77 9.80 -14.23 10.90
CA PHE A 77 10.21 -12.95 11.48
C PHE A 77 10.71 -13.08 12.92
N LEU A 78 9.98 -13.83 13.76
CA LEU A 78 10.35 -14.03 15.17
C LEU A 78 11.56 -14.95 15.33
N GLU A 79 11.76 -15.90 14.42
CA GLU A 79 12.95 -16.76 14.39
C GLU A 79 14.21 -15.96 14.03
N LEU A 80 14.12 -15.06 13.03
CA LEU A 80 15.23 -14.21 12.59
C LEU A 80 15.56 -13.06 13.54
N PHE A 81 14.54 -12.53 14.21
CA PHE A 81 14.68 -11.36 15.10
C PHE A 81 14.09 -11.66 16.49
N PRO A 82 14.71 -12.56 17.27
CA PRO A 82 14.17 -13.02 18.55
C PRO A 82 14.05 -11.90 19.61
N ASP A 83 14.91 -10.88 19.53
CA ASP A 83 14.89 -9.72 20.43
C ASP A 83 13.85 -8.66 20.03
N GLN A 84 13.13 -8.86 18.91
CA GLN A 84 12.15 -7.92 18.39
C GLN A 84 10.72 -8.45 18.62
N HIS A 85 9.79 -7.52 18.79
CA HIS A 85 8.37 -7.84 18.90
C HIS A 85 7.63 -7.54 17.60
N LEU A 86 6.57 -8.31 17.34
CA LEU A 86 5.65 -8.02 16.26
C LEU A 86 5.05 -6.62 16.44
N LYS A 87 5.36 -5.74 15.48
CA LYS A 87 4.76 -4.40 15.41
C LYS A 87 3.23 -4.47 15.21
N PRO A 88 2.45 -3.44 15.59
CA PRO A 88 1.00 -3.42 15.41
C PRO A 88 0.51 -3.76 13.99
N LYS A 89 1.29 -3.42 12.95
CA LYS A 89 0.98 -3.78 11.56
C LYS A 89 0.90 -5.30 11.34
N HIS A 90 1.81 -6.06 11.94
CA HIS A 90 1.78 -7.52 11.90
C HIS A 90 0.52 -8.07 12.55
N HIS A 91 0.16 -7.54 13.72
CA HIS A 91 -1.06 -7.94 14.41
C HIS A 91 -2.32 -7.66 13.57
N PHE A 92 -2.43 -6.47 12.96
CA PHE A 92 -3.57 -6.16 12.11
C PHE A 92 -3.67 -7.05 10.87
N MET A 93 -2.54 -7.50 10.33
CA MET A 93 -2.50 -8.37 9.15
C MET A 93 -3.20 -9.70 9.40
N ILE A 94 -3.16 -10.24 10.63
CA ILE A 94 -3.87 -11.47 11.02
C ILE A 94 -5.39 -11.37 10.79
N HIS A 95 -5.94 -10.15 10.82
CA HIS A 95 -7.37 -9.93 10.59
C HIS A 95 -7.74 -9.74 9.11
N TYR A 96 -6.76 -9.67 8.21
CA TYR A 96 -7.00 -9.42 6.80
C TYR A 96 -7.77 -10.55 6.12
N PRO A 97 -7.48 -11.85 6.36
CA PRO A 97 -8.29 -12.94 5.81
C PRO A 97 -9.77 -12.81 6.17
N LEU A 98 -10.09 -12.57 7.44
CA LEU A 98 -11.47 -12.38 7.88
C LEU A 98 -12.12 -11.14 7.25
N ALA A 99 -11.39 -10.02 7.18
CA ALA A 99 -11.88 -8.80 6.54
C ALA A 99 -12.17 -9.02 5.04
N MET A 100 -11.30 -9.76 4.34
CA MET A 100 -11.49 -10.11 2.93
C MET A 100 -12.70 -11.02 2.72
N TRP A 101 -12.92 -11.96 3.65
CA TRP A 101 -14.09 -12.82 3.61
C TRP A 101 -15.41 -12.05 3.76
N LEU A 102 -15.44 -11.05 4.66
CA LEU A 102 -16.64 -10.29 4.97
C LEU A 102 -16.92 -9.15 3.98
N TYR A 103 -15.88 -8.44 3.54
CA TYR A 103 -16.02 -7.20 2.77
C TYR A 103 -15.49 -7.31 1.33
N GLY A 104 -14.85 -8.42 0.97
CA GLY A 104 -14.20 -8.60 -0.32
C GLY A 104 -12.80 -7.98 -0.38
N PRO A 105 -12.26 -7.77 -1.59
CA PRO A 105 -10.86 -7.37 -1.78
C PRO A 105 -10.50 -6.04 -1.09
N LEU A 106 -9.43 -6.03 -0.30
CA LEU A 106 -9.04 -4.88 0.56
C LEU A 106 -8.61 -3.65 -0.24
N ILE A 107 -8.16 -3.82 -1.49
CA ILE A 107 -7.82 -2.70 -2.37
C ILE A 107 -9.00 -1.77 -2.66
N HIS A 108 -10.25 -2.19 -2.45
CA HIS A 108 -11.40 -1.28 -2.59
C HIS A 108 -11.69 -0.49 -1.31
N LEU A 109 -11.09 -0.89 -0.18
CA LEU A 109 -11.26 -0.26 1.14
C LEU A 109 -10.07 0.61 1.54
N TRP A 110 -8.96 0.55 0.80
CA TRP A 110 -7.75 1.28 1.14
C TRP A 110 -7.89 2.81 0.98
N MET A 111 -7.04 3.55 1.70
CA MET A 111 -7.13 5.01 1.76
C MET A 111 -6.10 5.76 0.91
N MET A 112 -5.29 5.05 0.12
CA MET A 112 -4.21 5.66 -0.69
C MET A 112 -4.74 6.71 -1.68
N SER A 113 -5.89 6.46 -2.32
CA SER A 113 -6.52 7.42 -3.23
C SER A 113 -7.03 8.66 -2.51
N PHE A 114 -7.56 8.52 -1.28
CA PHE A 114 -8.00 9.65 -0.46
C PHE A 114 -6.82 10.50 0.00
N GLU A 115 -5.70 9.87 0.38
CA GLU A 115 -4.48 10.59 0.75
C GLU A 115 -3.91 11.39 -0.44
N ALA A 116 -3.93 10.81 -1.64
CA ALA A 116 -3.51 11.49 -2.87
C ALA A 116 -4.37 12.73 -3.17
N PHE A 117 -5.70 12.59 -3.04
CA PHE A 117 -6.63 13.72 -3.21
C PHE A 117 -6.46 14.79 -2.12
N HIS A 118 -6.22 14.37 -0.88
CA HIS A 118 -5.94 15.29 0.22
C HIS A 118 -4.65 16.08 -0.04
N ASN A 119 -3.58 15.42 -0.50
CA ASN A 119 -2.32 16.08 -0.85
C ASN A 119 -2.51 17.14 -1.95
N PHE A 120 -3.27 16.80 -3.00
CA PHE A 120 -3.67 17.75 -4.05
C PHE A 120 -4.38 18.96 -3.46
N SER A 121 -5.35 18.74 -2.57
CA SER A 121 -6.13 19.80 -1.93
C SER A 121 -5.26 20.70 -1.05
N CYS A 122 -4.40 20.14 -0.19
CA CYS A 122 -3.47 20.93 0.63
C CYS A 122 -2.53 21.79 -0.21
N ARG A 123 -2.02 21.24 -1.32
CA ARG A 123 -1.16 21.99 -2.24
C ARG A 123 -1.90 23.17 -2.87
N LEU A 124 -3.16 23.00 -3.27
CA LEU A 124 -3.98 24.10 -3.75
C LEU A 124 -4.24 25.15 -2.67
N CYS A 125 -4.52 24.75 -1.43
CA CYS A 125 -4.70 25.68 -0.32
C CYS A 125 -3.47 26.58 -0.13
N HIS A 126 -2.26 26.00 -0.19
CA HIS A 126 -1.01 26.76 -0.09
C HIS A 126 -0.78 27.74 -1.24
N ILE A 127 -1.34 27.47 -2.43
CA ILE A 127 -1.22 28.36 -3.59
C ILE A 127 -2.27 29.48 -3.52
N ILE A 128 -3.50 29.14 -3.15
CA ILE A 128 -4.63 30.08 -3.16
C ILE A 128 -4.60 31.01 -1.94
N CYS A 129 -4.06 30.55 -0.81
CA CYS A 129 -3.94 31.31 0.44
C CYS A 129 -5.26 31.91 0.95
N ASN A 130 -6.40 31.33 0.60
CA ASN A 130 -7.71 31.74 1.11
C ASN A 130 -8.12 30.83 2.30
N PHE A 131 -7.88 31.32 3.52
CA PHE A 131 -8.13 30.57 4.76
C PHE A 131 -9.52 30.81 5.36
N GLN A 132 -10.28 31.80 4.89
CA GLN A 132 -11.64 32.06 5.38
C GLN A 132 -12.67 31.10 4.79
N ASN A 133 -12.55 30.81 3.49
CA ASN A 133 -13.49 29.97 2.76
C ASN A 133 -12.72 28.96 1.91
N VAL A 134 -11.99 28.05 2.54
CA VAL A 134 -11.12 27.05 1.86
C VAL A 134 -11.91 26.13 0.92
N ALA A 135 -13.12 25.73 1.31
CA ALA A 135 -13.92 24.76 0.56
C ALA A 135 -14.38 25.26 -0.82
N LYS A 136 -14.74 26.55 -0.93
CA LYS A 136 -15.25 27.15 -2.17
C LYS A 136 -14.24 27.10 -3.34
N PRO A 137 -13.01 27.60 -3.22
CA PRO A 137 -12.02 27.53 -4.28
C PRO A 137 -11.59 26.09 -4.56
N LEU A 138 -11.48 25.21 -3.55
CA LEU A 138 -11.19 23.79 -3.78
C LEU A 138 -12.29 23.11 -4.61
N ALA A 139 -13.56 23.35 -4.28
CA ALA A 139 -14.70 22.80 -5.04
C ALA A 139 -14.67 23.28 -6.50
N TYR A 140 -14.41 24.57 -6.73
CA TYR A 140 -14.28 25.13 -8.07
C TYR A 140 -13.14 24.49 -8.86
N GLN A 141 -11.96 24.34 -8.26
CA GLN A 141 -10.80 23.70 -8.90
C GLN A 141 -11.06 22.23 -9.21
N ASN A 142 -11.71 21.50 -8.31
CA ASN A 142 -12.10 20.11 -8.54
C ASN A 142 -13.11 19.98 -9.69
N GLN A 143 -14.09 20.89 -9.78
CA GLN A 143 -15.04 20.93 -10.89
C GLN A 143 -14.34 21.23 -12.23
N MET A 144 -13.38 22.16 -12.24
CA MET A 144 -12.57 22.45 -13.43
C MET A 144 -11.73 21.25 -13.87
N LEU A 145 -11.10 20.55 -12.93
CA LEU A 145 -10.35 19.33 -13.20
C LEU A 145 -11.25 18.24 -13.80
N LEU A 146 -12.45 18.04 -13.24
CA LEU A 146 -13.44 17.11 -13.78
C LEU A 146 -13.84 17.48 -15.22
N CYS A 147 -14.19 18.74 -15.48
CA CYS A 147 -14.54 19.22 -16.82
C CYS A 147 -13.39 18.96 -17.81
N TYR A 148 -12.15 19.27 -17.43
CA TYR A 148 -10.98 19.01 -18.26
C TYR A 148 -10.83 17.51 -18.59
N ASN A 149 -11.00 16.62 -17.62
CA ASN A 149 -10.90 15.18 -17.82
C ASN A 149 -12.00 14.64 -18.75
N LEU A 150 -13.23 15.14 -18.60
CA LEU A 150 -14.36 14.78 -19.47
C LEU A 150 -14.14 15.25 -20.92
N MET A 151 -13.70 16.50 -21.12
CA MET A 151 -13.44 17.06 -22.44
C MET A 151 -12.26 16.38 -23.14
N SER A 152 -11.18 16.08 -22.40
CA SER A 152 -9.98 15.43 -22.95
C SER A 152 -10.17 13.93 -23.23
N ARG A 153 -11.35 13.35 -22.96
CA ARG A 153 -11.64 11.91 -23.02
C ARG A 153 -10.63 11.06 -22.23
N LYS A 154 -9.92 11.66 -21.28
CA LYS A 154 -9.17 10.96 -20.24
C LYS A 154 -10.19 10.43 -19.25
N LEU A 155 -10.85 9.34 -19.62
CA LEU A 155 -11.79 8.61 -18.76
C LEU A 155 -11.03 8.10 -17.54
N LEU A 156 -11.10 8.83 -16.43
CA LEU A 156 -10.47 8.46 -15.15
C LEU A 156 -11.17 7.31 -14.41
N TRP A 157 -12.15 6.63 -15.02
CA TRP A 157 -12.94 5.58 -14.35
C TRP A 157 -13.30 4.37 -15.22
N ARG A 158 -12.43 3.93 -16.15
CA ARG A 158 -12.56 2.56 -16.68
C ARG A 158 -11.91 1.56 -15.70
N LYS A 159 -12.59 1.29 -14.58
CA LYS A 159 -12.62 -0.07 -14.04
C LYS A 159 -13.59 -0.85 -14.94
N GLN A 160 -13.10 -1.37 -16.08
CA GLN A 160 -13.84 -2.40 -16.80
C GLN A 160 -13.71 -3.69 -15.99
N TRP A 161 -14.67 -3.93 -15.11
CA TRP A 161 -14.90 -5.25 -14.56
C TRP A 161 -15.54 -6.09 -15.67
N LYS A 162 -14.71 -6.87 -16.37
CA LYS A 162 -15.10 -8.15 -16.95
C LYS A 162 -14.31 -9.22 -16.22
#